data_AF-A0A836S275-F1
#
_entry.id   AF-A0A836S275-F1
#
_cell.length_a   1.000
_cell.length_b   1.000
_cell.length_c   1.000
_cell.angle_alpha   90.00
_cell.angle_beta   90.00
_cell.angle_gamma   90.00
#
_symmetry.space_group_name_H-M   'P 1'
#
loop_
_entity.id
_entity.type
_entity.pdbx_description
1 polymer ?
#
loop_
_entity_poly.entity_id
_entity_poly.type
_entity_poly.pdbx_seq_one_letter_code
_entity_poly.pdbx_strand_id
1 'polypeptide(L)'
;MVNSLIRIGIPIDEALHRVSYITPSPSMKELLVGLASVARVGGDPATIVNSIMAGYIDRYGILVEKTVNDIGIMMEMYLAFALLVPVVLGSIAVLFLLYPIPMLPFEALMFLTIFILIPIASITILIIVDTMVSKLRV
;
A
#
# COMPACT_ATOMS: atom_id res chain seq x y z
N MET A 1 -0.72 -24.85 -20.03
CA MET A 1 -1.64 -25.89 -19.52
C MET A 1 -2.97 -25.95 -20.27
N VAL A 2 -3.65 -24.83 -20.53
CA VAL A 2 -4.91 -24.88 -21.33
C VAL A 2 -4.66 -25.46 -22.74
N ASN A 3 -3.63 -24.97 -23.44
CA ASN A 3 -3.25 -25.46 -24.78
C ASN A 3 -2.90 -26.96 -24.82
N SER A 4 -2.29 -27.50 -23.76
CA SER A 4 -1.97 -28.93 -23.69
C SER A 4 -3.22 -29.79 -23.51
N LEU A 5 -4.23 -29.32 -22.77
CA LEU A 5 -5.51 -30.01 -22.60
C LEU A 5 -6.34 -29.99 -23.89
N ILE A 6 -6.33 -28.87 -24.60
CA ILE A 6 -7.01 -28.76 -25.91
C ILE A 6 -6.39 -29.72 -26.93
N ARG A 7 -5.05 -29.83 -26.96
CA ARG A 7 -4.32 -30.73 -27.88
C ARG A 7 -4.61 -32.21 -27.69
N ILE A 8 -5.04 -32.62 -26.50
CA ILE A 8 -5.45 -34.01 -26.20
C ILE A 8 -6.96 -34.24 -26.36
N GLY A 9 -7.67 -33.28 -26.96
CA GLY A 9 -9.09 -33.40 -27.32
C GLY A 9 -10.08 -33.00 -26.23
N ILE A 10 -9.62 -32.37 -25.13
CA ILE A 10 -10.54 -31.86 -24.11
C ILE A 10 -11.21 -30.58 -24.62
N PRO A 11 -12.55 -30.45 -24.50
CA PRO A 11 -13.28 -29.24 -24.86
C PRO A 11 -12.71 -27.98 -24.19
N ILE A 12 -12.77 -26.84 -24.89
CA ILE A 12 -12.15 -25.57 -24.44
C ILE A 12 -12.75 -25.11 -23.11
N ASP A 13 -14.07 -25.23 -22.94
CA ASP A 13 -14.78 -24.89 -21.71
C ASP A 13 -14.30 -25.75 -20.53
N GLU A 14 -14.17 -27.05 -20.72
CA GLU A 14 -13.70 -27.96 -19.68
C GLU A 14 -12.20 -27.76 -19.37
N ALA A 15 -11.39 -27.49 -20.40
CA ALA A 15 -9.97 -27.18 -20.24
C ALA A 15 -9.77 -25.90 -19.41
N LEU A 16 -10.50 -24.82 -19.71
CA LEU A 16 -10.46 -23.56 -18.97
C LEU A 16 -10.92 -23.76 -17.51
N HIS A 17 -12.01 -24.50 -17.31
CA HIS A 17 -12.54 -24.78 -15.99
C HIS A 17 -11.56 -25.61 -15.13
N ARG A 18 -10.90 -26.62 -15.70
CA ARG A 18 -9.86 -27.41 -15.01
C ARG A 18 -8.66 -26.56 -14.62
N VAL A 19 -8.19 -25.66 -15.50
CA VAL A 19 -7.08 -24.76 -15.16
C VAL A 19 -7.48 -23.74 -14.09
N SER A 20 -8.75 -23.34 -14.03
CA SER A 20 -9.24 -22.41 -12.99
C SER A 20 -9.06 -22.97 -11.56
N TYR A 21 -9.20 -24.28 -11.36
CA TYR A 21 -9.07 -24.91 -10.04
C TYR A 21 -7.65 -24.95 -9.49
N ILE A 22 -6.66 -24.99 -10.38
CA ILE A 22 -5.24 -25.02 -10.01
C ILE A 22 -4.61 -23.62 -10.00
N THR A 23 -5.38 -22.59 -10.37
CA THR A 23 -4.90 -21.22 -10.44
C THR A 23 -4.99 -20.56 -9.05
N PRO A 24 -3.87 -20.06 -8.50
CA PRO A 24 -3.85 -19.45 -7.17
C PRO A 24 -4.44 -18.02 -7.13
N SER A 25 -4.39 -17.28 -8.25
CA SER A 25 -4.93 -15.92 -8.33
C SER A 25 -6.46 -15.94 -8.45
N PRO A 26 -7.21 -15.33 -7.52
CA PRO A 26 -8.68 -15.28 -7.59
C PRO A 26 -9.20 -14.61 -8.86
N SER A 27 -8.59 -13.49 -9.29
CA SER A 27 -9.00 -12.77 -10.50
C SER A 27 -8.74 -13.58 -11.77
N MET A 28 -7.62 -14.31 -11.83
CA MET A 28 -7.34 -15.20 -12.96
C MET A 28 -8.29 -16.40 -12.97
N LYS A 29 -8.62 -16.95 -11.80
CA LYS A 29 -9.63 -18.01 -11.68
C LYS A 29 -11.00 -17.53 -12.19
N GLU A 30 -11.43 -16.34 -11.78
CA GLU A 30 -12.69 -15.72 -12.20
C GLU A 30 -12.74 -15.51 -13.73
N LEU A 31 -11.61 -15.06 -14.30
CA LEU A 31 -11.44 -14.93 -15.76
C LEU A 31 -11.58 -16.27 -16.49
N LEU A 32 -10.88 -17.30 -16.02
CA LEU A 32 -10.91 -18.63 -16.63
C LEU A 32 -12.31 -19.26 -16.55
N VAL A 33 -13.01 -19.07 -15.43
CA VAL A 33 -14.41 -19.52 -15.28
C VAL A 33 -15.33 -18.77 -16.22
N GLY A 34 -15.22 -17.43 -16.29
CA GLY A 34 -16.04 -16.62 -17.19
C GLY A 34 -15.82 -16.97 -18.66
N LEU A 35 -14.58 -17.18 -19.07
CA LEU A 35 -14.23 -17.62 -20.43
C LEU A 35 -14.73 -19.05 -20.72
N ALA A 36 -14.69 -19.96 -19.74
CA ALA A 36 -15.27 -21.29 -19.88
C ALA A 36 -16.79 -21.23 -20.12
N SER A 37 -17.49 -20.35 -19.40
CA SER A 37 -18.93 -20.12 -19.61
C SER A 37 -19.24 -19.59 -21.00
N VAL A 38 -18.45 -18.63 -21.51
CA VAL A 38 -18.60 -18.12 -22.88
C VAL A 38 -18.34 -19.20 -23.92
N ALA A 39 -17.30 -20.03 -23.72
CA ALA A 39 -16.99 -21.15 -24.61
C ALA A 39 -18.10 -22.20 -24.67
N ARG A 40 -18.85 -22.41 -23.57
CA ARG A 40 -19.94 -23.39 -23.48
C ARG A 40 -21.28 -22.87 -24.01
N VAL A 41 -21.65 -21.64 -23.66
CA VAL A 41 -22.98 -21.06 -23.97
C VAL A 41 -22.98 -20.32 -25.31
N GLY A 42 -21.81 -19.90 -25.78
CA GLY A 42 -21.68 -18.96 -26.89
C GLY A 42 -21.88 -17.53 -26.39
N GLY A 43 -21.01 -16.61 -26.83
CA GLY A 43 -21.05 -15.22 -26.42
C GLY A 43 -19.78 -14.48 -26.85
N ASP A 44 -19.72 -13.19 -26.53
CA ASP A 44 -18.52 -12.39 -26.76
C ASP A 44 -17.55 -12.51 -25.56
N PRO A 45 -16.35 -13.11 -25.74
CA PRO A 45 -15.37 -13.21 -24.68
C PRO A 45 -14.81 -11.84 -24.28
N ALA A 46 -14.80 -10.85 -25.17
CA ALA A 46 -14.29 -9.52 -24.85
C ALA A 46 -15.14 -8.85 -23.76
N THR A 47 -16.46 -9.02 -23.79
CA THR A 47 -17.38 -8.52 -22.76
C THR A 47 -17.02 -9.07 -21.37
N ILE A 48 -16.73 -10.36 -21.23
CA ILE A 48 -16.33 -10.96 -19.93
C ILE A 48 -14.97 -10.45 -19.48
N VAL A 49 -13.99 -10.42 -20.38
CA VAL A 49 -12.65 -9.90 -20.08
C VAL A 49 -12.74 -8.46 -19.59
N ASN A 50 -13.50 -7.61 -20.29
CA ASN A 50 -13.67 -6.21 -19.95
C ASN A 50 -14.36 -6.03 -18.59
N SER A 51 -15.38 -6.84 -18.28
CA SER A 51 -16.06 -6.78 -16.98
C SER A 51 -15.13 -7.14 -15.82
N ILE A 52 -14.32 -8.20 -15.97
CA ILE A 52 -13.39 -8.64 -14.93
C ILE A 52 -12.24 -7.64 -14.78
N MET A 53 -11.72 -7.11 -15.90
CA MET A 53 -10.70 -6.07 -15.89
C MET A 53 -11.20 -4.77 -15.24
N ALA A 54 -12.42 -4.34 -15.55
CA ALA A 54 -13.03 -3.17 -14.89
C ALA A 54 -13.14 -3.40 -13.38
N GLY A 55 -13.64 -4.56 -12.95
CA GLY A 55 -13.71 -4.91 -11.53
C GLY A 55 -12.33 -4.98 -10.85
N TYR A 56 -11.29 -5.42 -11.56
CA TYR A 56 -9.92 -5.40 -11.04
C TYR A 56 -9.39 -3.97 -10.89
N ILE A 57 -9.58 -3.12 -11.90
CA ILE A 57 -9.15 -1.72 -11.90
C ILE A 57 -9.86 -0.95 -10.78
N ASP A 58 -11.15 -1.16 -10.58
CA ASP A 58 -11.92 -0.51 -9.50
C ASP A 58 -11.38 -0.90 -8.12
N ARG A 59 -11.14 -2.20 -7.88
CA ARG A 59 -10.56 -2.67 -6.61
C ARG A 59 -9.16 -2.12 -6.38
N TYR A 60 -8.36 -2.06 -7.44
CA TYR A 60 -7.03 -1.47 -7.39
C TYR A 60 -7.10 0.04 -7.10
N GLY A 61 -8.05 0.76 -7.70
CA GLY A 61 -8.33 2.17 -7.43
C GLY A 61 -8.63 2.43 -5.95
N ILE A 62 -9.51 1.63 -5.36
CA ILE A 62 -9.83 1.71 -3.92
C ILE A 62 -8.58 1.48 -3.05
N LEU A 63 -7.73 0.54 -3.43
CA LEU A 63 -6.50 0.24 -2.70
C LEU A 63 -5.50 1.40 -2.77
N VAL A 64 -5.35 2.01 -3.95
CA VAL A 64 -4.53 3.21 -4.15
C VAL A 64 -5.08 4.38 -3.33
N GLU A 65 -6.38 4.65 -3.41
CA GLU A 65 -7.02 5.74 -2.65
C GLU A 65 -6.81 5.58 -1.15
N LYS A 66 -7.04 4.37 -0.62
CA LYS A 66 -6.80 4.06 0.79
C LYS A 66 -5.34 4.28 1.18
N THR A 67 -4.41 3.81 0.36
CA THR A 67 -2.97 3.93 0.65
C THR A 67 -2.51 5.39 0.62
N VAL A 68 -3.01 6.18 -0.34
CA VAL A 68 -2.74 7.62 -0.41
C VAL A 68 -3.29 8.34 0.82
N ASN A 69 -4.51 7.99 1.27
CA ASN A 69 -5.09 8.54 2.48
C ASN A 69 -4.28 8.18 3.73
N ASP A 70 -3.85 6.92 3.87
CA ASP A 70 -3.01 6.48 4.99
C ASP A 70 -1.66 7.22 5.00
N ILE A 71 -1.04 7.44 3.84
CA ILE A 71 0.18 8.26 3.69
C ILE A 71 -0.08 9.71 4.12
N GLY A 72 -1.22 10.29 3.70
CA GLY A 72 -1.63 11.64 4.08
C GLY A 72 -1.70 11.80 5.60
N ILE A 73 -2.40 10.89 6.28
CA ILE A 73 -2.52 10.87 7.75
C ILE A 73 -1.14 10.76 8.42
N MET A 74 -0.26 9.90 7.91
CA MET A 74 1.10 9.75 8.45
C MET A 74 1.93 11.03 8.30
N MET A 75 1.84 11.71 7.16
CA MET A 75 2.53 12.96 6.92
C MET A 75 1.99 14.09 7.80
N GLU A 76 0.67 14.16 8.00
CA GLU A 76 0.05 15.11 8.93
C GLU A 76 0.52 14.89 10.36
N MET A 77 0.55 13.64 10.84
CA MET A 77 1.09 13.31 12.16
C MET A 77 2.56 13.73 12.28
N TYR A 78 3.39 13.43 11.28
CA TYR A 78 4.79 13.84 11.27
C TYR A 78 4.93 15.37 11.37
N LEU A 79 4.17 16.13 10.57
CA LEU A 79 4.17 17.59 10.62
C LEU A 79 3.73 18.11 11.99
N ALA A 80 2.66 17.54 12.55
CA ALA A 80 2.18 17.91 13.88
C ALA A 80 3.27 17.71 14.94
N PHE A 81 3.95 16.55 14.96
CA PHE A 81 5.05 16.28 15.88
C PHE A 81 6.26 17.19 15.61
N ALA A 82 6.64 17.37 14.36
CA ALA A 82 7.78 18.21 13.97
C ALA A 82 7.57 19.68 14.38
N LEU A 83 6.33 20.16 14.45
CA LEU A 83 6.00 21.51 14.93
C LEU A 83 5.82 21.57 16.45
N LEU A 84 5.11 20.60 17.05
CA LEU A 84 4.84 20.59 18.49
C LEU A 84 6.11 20.40 19.32
N VAL A 85 6.99 19.48 18.92
CA VAL A 85 8.17 19.11 19.71
C VAL A 85 9.09 20.33 19.95
N PRO A 86 9.49 21.12 18.93
CA PRO A 86 10.26 22.34 19.15
C PRO A 86 9.54 23.37 20.02
N VAL A 87 8.22 23.54 19.88
CA VAL A 87 7.44 24.51 20.66
C VAL A 87 7.40 24.13 22.14
N VAL A 88 7.13 22.86 22.43
CA VAL A 88 7.12 22.33 23.80
C VAL A 88 8.52 22.43 24.42
N LEU A 89 9.55 22.03 23.67
CA LEU A 89 10.93 22.14 24.15
C LEU A 89 11.34 23.59 24.38
N GLY A 90 11.00 24.51 23.48
CA GLY A 90 11.24 25.95 23.66
C GLY A 90 10.54 26.50 24.90
N SER A 91 9.34 26.01 25.21
CA SER A 91 8.62 26.40 26.42
C SER A 91 9.31 25.88 27.69
N ILE A 92 9.78 24.63 27.65
CA ILE A 92 10.59 24.03 28.72
C ILE A 92 11.92 24.78 28.88
N ALA A 93 12.54 25.24 27.79
CA ALA A 93 13.77 26.05 27.80
C ALA A 93 13.65 27.23 28.76
N VAL A 94 12.56 27.98 28.61
CA VAL A 94 12.30 29.19 29.39
C VAL A 94 12.15 28.86 30.87
N LEU A 95 11.53 27.73 31.21
CA LEU A 95 11.41 27.28 32.59
C LEU A 95 12.76 26.89 33.20
N PHE A 96 13.64 26.25 32.42
CA PHE A 96 14.99 25.89 32.87
C PHE A 96 15.91 27.11 33.04
N LEU A 97 15.67 28.21 32.32
CA LEU A 97 16.35 29.48 32.60
C LEU A 97 15.99 30.04 33.98
N LEU A 98 14.76 29.81 34.45
CA LEU A 98 14.29 30.26 35.77
C LEU A 98 14.67 29.27 36.89
N TYR A 99 14.70 27.98 36.59
CA TYR A 99 15.03 26.90 37.53
C TYR A 99 16.03 25.92 36.90
N PRO A 100 17.34 26.24 36.91
CA PRO A 100 18.35 25.43 36.26
C PRO A 100 18.56 24.09 36.99
N ILE A 101 18.52 22.99 36.24
CA ILE A 101 18.82 21.64 36.74
C ILE A 101 20.31 21.33 36.48
N PRO A 102 21.14 21.08 37.50
CA PRO A 102 22.59 20.97 37.35
C PRO A 102 23.10 19.78 36.51
N MET A 103 22.30 18.72 36.37
CA MET A 103 22.74 17.44 35.82
C MET A 103 22.49 17.29 34.31
N LEU A 104 21.68 18.16 33.69
CA LEU A 104 21.34 18.08 32.27
C LEU A 104 21.27 19.47 31.65
N PRO A 105 22.28 19.89 30.86
CA PRO A 105 22.24 21.17 30.19
C PRO A 105 21.14 21.15 29.12
N PHE A 106 20.24 22.13 29.18
CA PHE A 106 19.10 22.23 28.29
C PHE A 106 19.53 22.36 26.81
N GLU A 107 20.67 23.00 26.54
CA GLU A 107 21.24 23.10 25.20
C GLU A 107 21.55 21.73 24.59
N ALA A 108 21.99 20.77 25.39
CA ALA A 108 22.26 19.41 24.92
C ALA A 108 20.97 18.67 24.54
N LEU A 109 19.87 18.89 25.29
CA LEU A 109 18.55 18.35 24.97
C LEU A 109 17.98 18.93 23.68
N MET A 110 18.11 20.24 23.47
CA MET A 110 17.74 20.86 22.20
C MET A 110 18.59 20.35 21.05
N PHE A 111 19.90 20.27 21.25
CA PHE A 111 20.81 19.77 20.22
C PHE A 111 20.43 18.35 19.78
N LEU A 112 20.25 17.44 20.74
CA LEU A 112 19.85 16.06 20.47
C LEU A 112 18.50 16.00 19.75
N THR A 113 17.53 16.83 20.16
CA THR A 113 16.20 16.76 19.54
C THR A 113 16.21 17.32 18.11
N ILE A 114 16.84 18.48 17.90
CA ILE A 114 16.82 19.18 16.61
C ILE A 114 17.74 18.49 15.60
N PHE A 115 18.96 18.13 16.00
CA PHE A 115 19.97 17.60 15.07
C PHE A 115 19.98 16.08 14.95
N ILE A 116 19.35 15.36 15.88
CA ILE A 116 19.33 13.89 15.85
C ILE A 116 17.90 13.37 15.71
N LEU A 117 17.01 13.70 16.66
CA LEU A 117 15.66 13.11 16.69
C LEU A 117 14.83 13.49 15.47
N ILE A 118 14.77 14.77 15.10
CA ILE A 118 13.98 15.25 13.94
C ILE A 118 14.50 14.62 12.62
N PRO A 119 15.81 14.64 12.31
CA PRO A 119 16.33 13.96 11.12
C PRO A 119 16.04 12.46 11.09
N ILE A 120 16.20 11.75 12.21
CA ILE A 120 15.89 10.31 12.29
C ILE A 120 14.40 10.06 12.03
N ALA A 121 13.52 10.86 12.64
CA ALA A 121 12.08 10.75 12.40
C ALA A 121 11.73 11.03 10.94
N SER A 122 12.38 12.01 10.31
CA SER A 122 12.21 12.35 8.89
C SER A 122 12.64 11.21 7.95
N ILE A 123 13.79 10.59 8.22
CA ILE A 123 14.24 9.42 7.45
C ILE A 123 13.28 8.25 7.65
N THR A 124 12.83 8.02 8.89
CA THR A 124 11.91 6.92 9.21
C THR A 124 10.58 7.08 8.47
N ILE A 125 10.00 8.28 8.46
CA ILE A 125 8.74 8.52 7.74
C ILE A 125 8.91 8.35 6.24
N LEU A 126 10.05 8.79 5.67
CA LEU A 126 10.37 8.59 4.26
C LEU A 126 10.43 7.10 3.90
N ILE A 127 11.10 6.28 4.72
CA ILE A 127 11.19 4.83 4.50
C ILE A 127 9.80 4.17 4.56
N ILE A 128 8.95 4.58 5.52
CA ILE A 128 7.60 4.05 5.65
C ILE A 128 6.77 4.40 4.41
N VAL A 129 6.79 5.67 3.99
CA VAL A 129 6.06 6.13 2.80
C VAL A 129 6.54 5.42 1.55
N ASP A 130 7.85 5.31 1.34
CA ASP A 130 8.42 4.60 0.19
C ASP A 130 8.01 3.12 0.18
N THR A 131 8.00 2.47 1.34
CA THR A 131 7.55 1.08 1.47
C THR A 131 6.06 0.93 1.14
N MET A 132 5.21 1.88 1.52
CA MET A 132 3.78 1.86 1.21
C MET A 132 3.53 2.09 -0.28
N VAL A 133 4.22 3.06 -0.88
CA VAL A 133 4.13 3.33 -2.33
C VAL A 133 4.69 2.16 -3.14
N SER A 134 5.78 1.53 -2.70
CA SER A 134 6.36 0.37 -3.38
C SER A 134 5.37 -0.78 -3.48
N LYS A 135 4.47 -0.99 -2.50
CA LYS A 135 3.44 -2.03 -2.56
C LYS A 135 2.38 -1.77 -3.62
N LEU A 136 2.21 -0.52 -4.07
CA LEU A 136 1.29 -0.16 -5.15
C LEU A 136 1.93 -0.34 -6.53
N ARG A 137 3.26 -0.26 -6.66
CA ARG A 137 3.94 -0.41 -7.94
C ARG A 137 4.05 -1.86 -8.43
N VAL A 138 3.75 -2.84 -7.59
CA VAL A 138 3.85 -4.28 -7.89
C VAL A 138 2.58 -4.79 -8.55
#